data_AF-A0A7S2MMU7-F1
#
_entry.id   AF-A0A7S2MMU7-F1
#
_cell.length_a   1.000
_cell.length_b   1.000
_cell.length_c   1.000
_cell.angle_alpha   90.00
_cell.angle_beta   90.00
_cell.angle_gamma   90.00
#
_symmetry.space_group_name_H-M   'P 1'
#
loop_
_entity.id
_entity.type
_entity.pdbx_description
1 polymer ?
#
loop_
_entity_poly.entity_id
_entity_poly.type
_entity_poly.pdbx_seq_one_letter_code
_entity_poly.pdbx_strand_id
1 'polypeptide(L)'
;SSEALLENPALFCSNIDPHDGSYLNQDDLARRYLSVCDAHPPSKGAAMMRGHLFKILHNGLTSHPDMRDQLLLSRSLEEMREVTCALAVRGWQQPSFHTPEAKHHISWYSRHMPRPNELSAPEGQ
;
A
#
# COMPACT_ATOMS: atom_id res chain seq x y z
N SER A 1 5.43 13.71 1.01
CA SER A 1 5.05 13.36 2.40
C SER A 1 5.68 12.03 2.76
N SER A 2 6.06 11.80 4.02
CA SER A 2 6.54 10.50 4.51
C SER A 2 5.50 9.38 4.37
N GLU A 3 4.22 9.72 4.24
CA GLU A 3 3.15 8.74 4.02
C GLU A 3 3.14 8.12 2.63
N ALA A 4 3.56 8.88 1.60
CA ALA A 4 3.69 8.35 0.23
C ALA A 4 4.76 7.23 0.16
N LEU A 5 5.82 7.36 0.96
CA LEU A 5 6.88 6.36 1.07
C LEU A 5 6.37 5.06 1.72
N LEU A 6 5.40 5.16 2.62
CA LEU A 6 4.80 4.00 3.27
C LEU A 6 3.81 3.27 2.35
N GLU A 7 3.24 3.95 1.35
CA GLU A 7 2.47 3.27 0.30
C GLU A 7 3.41 2.51 -0.66
N ASN A 8 4.50 3.12 -1.13
CA ASN A 8 5.43 2.46 -2.05
C ASN A 8 6.90 2.53 -1.59
N PRO A 9 7.33 1.65 -0.68
CA PRO A 9 8.73 1.58 -0.27
C PRO A 9 9.71 1.26 -1.41
N ALA A 10 9.26 0.57 -2.47
CA ALA A 10 10.12 0.20 -3.60
C ALA A 10 10.40 1.33 -4.59
N LEU A 11 9.92 2.55 -4.30
CA LEU A 11 10.31 3.77 -5.02
C LEU A 11 11.84 3.91 -5.16
N PHE A 12 12.61 3.48 -4.15
CA PHE A 12 14.07 3.59 -4.15
C PHE A 12 14.79 2.62 -5.09
N CYS A 13 14.10 1.59 -5.58
CA CYS A 13 14.63 0.65 -6.57
C CYS A 13 13.77 0.64 -7.85
N SER A 14 13.01 1.71 -8.10
CA SER A 14 12.11 1.84 -9.26
C SER A 14 11.11 0.69 -9.38
N ASN A 15 10.69 0.10 -8.25
CA ASN A 15 9.84 -1.08 -8.19
C ASN A 15 10.41 -2.30 -8.94
N ILE A 16 11.74 -2.39 -9.06
CA ILE A 16 12.44 -3.55 -9.61
C ILE A 16 13.23 -4.22 -8.49
N ASP A 17 13.09 -5.54 -8.38
CA ASP A 17 13.88 -6.35 -7.46
C ASP A 17 15.35 -6.39 -7.92
N PRO A 18 16.32 -6.04 -7.06
CA PRO A 18 17.73 -6.04 -7.42
C PRO A 18 18.34 -7.44 -7.60
N HIS A 19 17.70 -8.50 -7.10
CA HIS A 19 18.18 -9.87 -7.16
C HIS A 19 17.76 -10.59 -8.45
N ASP A 20 16.51 -10.42 -8.88
CA ASP A 20 15.94 -11.16 -10.01
C ASP A 20 15.34 -10.28 -11.12
N GLY A 21 15.30 -8.95 -10.94
CA GLY A 21 14.77 -8.01 -11.92
C GLY A 21 13.24 -8.02 -12.03
N SER A 22 12.52 -8.74 -11.17
CA SER A 22 11.05 -8.77 -11.18
C SER A 22 10.45 -7.46 -10.70
N TYR A 23 9.24 -7.15 -11.16
CA TYR A 23 8.51 -5.98 -10.70
C TYR A 23 7.91 -6.21 -9.30
N LEU A 24 8.18 -5.29 -8.37
CA LEU A 24 7.69 -5.31 -7.00
C LEU A 24 6.35 -4.60 -6.90
N ASN A 25 5.28 -5.39 -6.87
CA ASN A 25 3.93 -4.89 -6.67
C ASN A 25 3.59 -4.79 -5.17
N GLN A 26 2.42 -4.23 -4.83
CA GLN A 26 2.02 -3.97 -3.45
C GLN A 26 1.83 -5.24 -2.62
N ASP A 27 1.35 -6.33 -3.22
CA ASP A 27 1.24 -7.64 -2.55
C ASP A 27 2.64 -8.21 -2.23
N ASP A 28 3.62 -8.03 -3.13
CA ASP A 28 5.02 -8.42 -2.88
C ASP A 28 5.63 -7.62 -1.74
N LEU A 29 5.40 -6.31 -1.72
CA LEU A 29 5.90 -5.42 -0.68
C LEU A 29 5.28 -5.75 0.68
N ALA A 30 3.98 -6.02 0.74
CA ALA A 30 3.30 -6.43 1.97
C ALA A 30 3.85 -7.77 2.51
N ARG A 31 4.05 -8.76 1.65
CA ARG A 31 4.63 -10.06 2.03
C ARG A 31 6.05 -9.94 2.56
N ARG A 32 6.91 -9.15 1.88
CA ARG A 32 8.28 -8.89 2.34
C ARG A 32 8.30 -8.13 3.65
N TYR A 33 7.45 -7.13 3.80
CA TYR A 33 7.30 -6.39 5.06
C TYR A 33 6.98 -7.33 6.22
N LEU A 34 6.00 -8.22 6.06
CA LEU A 34 5.64 -9.21 7.08
C LEU A 34 6.80 -10.18 7.40
N SER A 35 7.56 -10.62 6.39
CA SER A 35 8.77 -11.44 6.63
C SER A 35 9.86 -10.69 7.38
N VAL A 36 10.04 -9.37 7.14
CA VAL A 36 10.95 -8.54 7.94
C VAL A 36 10.45 -8.42 9.37
N CYS A 37 9.15 -8.22 9.60
CA CYS A 37 8.59 -8.15 10.95
C CYS A 37 8.67 -9.47 11.71
N ASP A 38 8.67 -10.60 11.02
CA ASP A 38 8.87 -11.92 11.62
C ASP A 38 10.31 -12.09 12.11
N ALA A 39 11.28 -11.74 11.26
CA ALA A 39 12.71 -11.75 11.63
C ALA A 39 13.07 -10.67 12.67
N HIS A 40 12.38 -9.53 12.63
CA HIS A 40 12.64 -8.35 13.45
C HIS A 40 11.33 -7.77 14.01
N PRO A 41 10.77 -8.36 15.07
CA PRO A 41 9.50 -7.93 15.64
C PRO A 41 9.51 -6.45 16.06
N PRO A 42 8.53 -5.63 15.62
CA PRO A 42 8.50 -4.22 15.96
C PRO A 42 8.15 -4.01 17.45
N SER A 43 8.72 -2.98 18.07
CA SER A 43 8.51 -2.67 19.49
C SER A 43 7.06 -2.38 19.88
N LYS A 44 6.24 -1.89 18.94
CA LYS A 44 4.78 -1.66 19.12
C LYS A 44 3.92 -2.83 18.61
N GLY A 45 4.55 -3.95 18.25
CA GLY A 45 3.90 -5.19 17.85
C GLY A 45 2.88 -5.02 16.72
N ALA A 46 1.77 -5.76 16.84
CA ALA A 46 0.75 -5.89 15.81
C ALA A 46 0.10 -4.57 15.36
N ALA A 47 -0.02 -3.59 16.24
CA ALA A 47 -0.63 -2.30 15.88
C ALA A 47 0.19 -1.53 14.83
N MET A 48 1.52 -1.56 14.94
CA MET A 48 2.40 -0.93 13.96
C MET A 48 2.36 -1.67 12.62
N MET A 49 2.37 -3.01 12.66
CA MET A 49 2.26 -3.86 11.47
C MET A 49 0.97 -3.58 10.70
N ARG A 50 -0.19 -3.60 11.37
CA ARG A 50 -1.47 -3.24 10.75
C ARG A 50 -1.44 -1.85 10.12
N GLY A 51 -0.92 -0.85 10.85
CA GLY A 51 -0.85 0.53 10.37
C GLY A 51 -0.06 0.67 9.07
N HIS A 52 1.02 -0.09 8.90
CA HIS A 52 1.79 -0.11 7.65
C HIS A 52 1.05 -0.86 6.54
N LEU A 53 0.43 -2.01 6.84
CA LEU A 53 -0.36 -2.76 5.86
C LEU A 53 -1.53 -1.95 5.31
N PHE A 54 -2.22 -1.15 6.14
CA PHE A 54 -3.27 -0.23 5.67
C PHE A 54 -2.77 0.82 4.68
N LYS A 55 -1.48 1.19 4.75
CA LYS A 55 -0.87 2.17 3.85
C LYS A 55 -0.39 1.53 2.56
N ILE A 56 0.30 0.40 2.65
CA ILE A 56 0.76 -0.40 1.50
C ILE A 56 -0.45 -0.86 0.67
N LEU A 57 -1.41 -1.54 1.29
CA LEU A 57 -2.52 -2.20 0.60
C LEU A 57 -3.76 -1.31 0.45
N HIS A 58 -3.64 0.02 0.59
CA HIS A 58 -4.79 0.93 0.69
C HIS A 58 -5.85 0.72 -0.40
N ASN A 59 -5.44 0.69 -1.67
CA ASN A 59 -6.37 0.51 -2.78
C ASN A 59 -7.06 -0.85 -2.75
N GLY A 60 -6.29 -1.92 -2.49
CA GLY A 60 -6.83 -3.27 -2.41
C GLY A 60 -7.87 -3.39 -1.31
N LEU A 61 -7.61 -2.82 -0.13
CA LEU A 61 -8.52 -2.80 1.01
C LEU A 61 -9.73 -1.89 0.79
N THR A 62 -9.58 -0.78 0.06
CA THR A 62 -10.71 0.08 -0.32
C THR A 62 -11.66 -0.62 -1.28
N SER A 63 -11.14 -1.40 -2.23
CA SER A 63 -11.95 -2.22 -3.14
C SER A 63 -12.54 -3.48 -2.48
N HIS A 64 -12.01 -3.90 -1.34
CA HIS A 64 -12.45 -5.10 -0.60
C HIS A 64 -12.67 -4.78 0.89
N PRO A 65 -13.78 -4.10 1.24
CA PRO A 65 -14.05 -3.64 2.60
C PRO A 65 -14.05 -4.76 3.64
N ASP A 66 -14.46 -5.97 3.26
CA ASP A 66 -14.44 -7.14 4.14
C ASP A 66 -13.01 -7.56 4.52
N MET A 67 -12.03 -7.43 3.60
CA MET A 67 -10.61 -7.63 3.92
C MET A 67 -10.06 -6.52 4.79
N ARG A 68 -10.51 -5.28 4.56
CA ARG A 68 -10.16 -4.13 5.41
C ARG A 68 -10.60 -4.36 6.85
N ASP A 69 -11.82 -4.86 7.05
CA ASP A 69 -12.36 -5.16 8.37
C ASP A 69 -11.63 -6.33 9.04
N GLN A 70 -11.30 -7.37 8.28
CA GLN A 70 -10.48 -8.47 8.80
C GLN A 70 -9.08 -8.00 9.23
N LEU A 71 -8.41 -7.18 8.41
CA LEU A 71 -7.10 -6.62 8.76
C LEU A 71 -7.19 -5.75 10.03
N LEU A 72 -8.26 -4.99 10.19
CA LEU A 72 -8.49 -4.15 11.37
C LEU A 72 -8.54 -5.01 12.65
N LEU A 73 -9.12 -6.21 12.56
CA LEU A 73 -9.32 -7.12 13.68
C LEU A 73 -8.12 -8.04 13.94
N SER A 74 -7.21 -8.25 12.98
CA SER A 74 -6.02 -9.11 13.12
C SER A 74 -5.15 -8.67 14.31
N ARG A 75 -4.77 -9.58 15.19
CA ARG A 75 -3.95 -9.32 16.39
C ARG A 75 -2.56 -9.93 16.34
N SER A 76 -2.31 -10.80 15.37
CA SER A 76 -1.07 -11.52 15.19
C SER A 76 -0.50 -11.34 13.79
N LEU A 77 0.79 -11.66 13.65
CA LEU A 77 1.48 -11.66 12.36
C LEU A 77 0.85 -12.68 11.41
N GLU A 78 0.41 -13.83 11.91
CA GLU A 78 -0.21 -14.88 11.10
C GLU A 78 -1.56 -14.45 10.52
N GLU A 79 -2.46 -13.90 11.35
CA GLU A 79 -3.74 -13.36 10.86
C GLU A 79 -3.53 -12.26 9.80
N MET A 80 -2.48 -11.44 9.95
CA MET A 80 -2.14 -10.42 8.95
C MET A 80 -1.58 -11.04 7.65
N ARG A 81 -0.83 -12.14 7.72
CA ARG A 81 -0.39 -12.91 6.55
C ARG A 81 -1.59 -13.51 5.82
N GLU A 82 -2.53 -14.09 6.54
CA GLU A 82 -3.76 -14.66 5.98
C GLU A 82 -4.57 -13.62 5.20
N VAL A 83 -4.82 -12.45 5.79
CA VAL A 83 -5.56 -11.37 5.13
C VAL A 83 -4.81 -10.85 3.90
N THR A 84 -3.49 -10.69 3.98
CA THR A 84 -2.66 -10.26 2.84
C THR A 84 -2.71 -11.27 1.69
N CYS A 85 -2.63 -12.56 2.00
CA CYS A 85 -2.73 -13.63 1.01
C CYS A 85 -4.13 -13.69 0.38
N ALA A 86 -5.18 -13.61 1.20
CA ALA A 86 -6.56 -13.60 0.74
C ALA A 86 -6.86 -12.41 -0.18
N LEU A 87 -6.33 -11.23 0.15
CA LEU A 87 -6.46 -10.04 -0.70
C LEU A 87 -5.75 -10.24 -2.05
N ALA A 88 -4.53 -10.77 -2.05
CA ALA A 88 -3.77 -11.03 -3.28
C ALA A 88 -4.50 -12.03 -4.21
N VAL A 89 -5.09 -13.09 -3.66
CA VAL A 89 -5.88 -14.09 -4.41
C VAL A 89 -7.08 -13.46 -5.12
N ARG A 90 -7.65 -12.37 -4.59
CA ARG A 90 -8.77 -11.66 -5.23
C ARG A 90 -8.37 -10.89 -6.48
N GLY A 91 -7.07 -10.72 -6.75
CA GLY A 91 -6.59 -10.07 -7.98
C GLY A 91 -7.05 -8.62 -8.12
N TRP A 92 -6.90 -7.84 -7.05
CA TRP A 92 -7.30 -6.43 -7.02
C TRP A 92 -6.45 -5.57 -7.97
N GLN A 93 -6.99 -4.43 -8.41
CA GLN A 93 -6.28 -3.55 -9.35
C GLN A 93 -5.11 -2.83 -8.68
N GLN A 94 -3.91 -3.34 -8.94
CA GLN A 94 -2.69 -2.76 -8.37
C GLN A 94 -2.22 -1.50 -9.11
N PRO A 95 -1.59 -0.56 -8.39
CA PRO A 95 -0.85 0.53 -9.01
C PRO A 95 0.40 -0.01 -9.73
N SER A 96 0.54 0.39 -10.99
CA SER A 96 1.76 0.22 -11.75
C SER A 96 2.59 1.49 -11.56
N PHE A 97 3.61 1.45 -10.70
CA PHE A 97 4.54 2.54 -10.49
C PHE A 97 5.69 2.41 -11.50
N HIS A 98 6.28 3.55 -11.93
CA HIS A 98 7.48 3.57 -12.78
C HIS A 98 7.40 2.76 -14.10
N THR A 99 6.21 2.50 -14.60
CA THR A 99 5.94 1.81 -15.87
C THR A 99 5.30 2.78 -16.88
N PRO A 100 5.41 2.55 -18.20
CA PRO A 100 4.70 3.36 -19.20
C PRO A 100 3.17 3.36 -18.99
N GLU A 101 2.63 2.26 -18.48
CA GLU A 101 1.21 2.08 -18.14
C GLU A 101 0.88 2.60 -16.74
N ALA A 102 1.73 3.47 -16.15
CA ALA A 102 1.61 3.86 -14.77
C ALA A 102 0.24 4.46 -14.47
N LYS A 103 -0.51 3.76 -13.61
CA LYS A 103 -1.84 4.18 -13.15
C LYS A 103 -1.69 5.21 -12.03
N HIS A 104 -1.11 6.37 -12.36
CA HIS A 104 -0.86 7.44 -11.39
C HIS A 104 -2.11 7.80 -10.59
N HIS A 105 -3.29 7.75 -11.24
CA HIS A 105 -4.61 8.05 -10.65
C HIS A 105 -4.99 7.23 -9.40
N ILE A 106 -4.34 6.08 -9.16
CA ILE A 106 -4.56 5.27 -7.95
C ILE A 106 -3.44 5.40 -6.91
N SER A 107 -2.41 6.20 -7.15
CA SER A 107 -1.33 6.44 -6.17
C SER A 107 -1.74 7.42 -5.06
N TRP A 108 -1.00 7.41 -3.94
CA TRP A 108 -1.10 8.38 -2.85
C TRP A 108 -1.08 9.82 -3.38
N TYR A 109 -0.23 10.13 -4.36
CA TYR A 109 -0.17 11.47 -4.94
C TYR A 109 -1.50 11.90 -5.54
N SER A 110 -2.20 11.03 -6.27
CA SER A 110 -3.51 11.36 -6.82
C SER A 110 -4.60 11.54 -5.76
N ARG A 111 -4.46 10.93 -4.57
CA ARG A 111 -5.40 11.14 -3.46
C ARG A 111 -5.27 12.52 -2.80
N HIS A 112 -4.07 13.10 -2.85
CA HIS A 112 -3.73 14.34 -2.16
C HIS A 112 -3.46 15.52 -3.11
N MET A 113 -3.60 15.32 -4.41
CA MET A 113 -3.61 16.42 -5.38
C MET A 113 -4.93 17.20 -5.25
N PRO A 114 -4.90 18.54 -5.29
CA PRO A 114 -6.11 19.35 -5.35
C PRO A 114 -6.98 18.89 -6.52
N ARG A 115 -8.29 18.74 -6.27
CA ARG A 115 -9.19 18.44 -7.39
C ARG A 115 -9.20 19.64 -8.33
N PRO A 116 -9.28 19.44 -9.66
CA PRO A 116 -9.29 20.55 -10.63
C PRO A 116 -10.35 21.62 -10.33
N ASN A 117 -11.43 21.25 -9.64
CA ASN A 117 -12.54 22.13 -9.28
C ASN A 117 -12.31 23.01 -8.03
N GLU A 118 -11.17 22.89 -7.35
CA GLU A 118 -10.82 23.69 -6.16
C GLU A 118 -9.84 24.85 -6.50
N LEU A 119 -9.38 24.94 -7.75
CA LEU A 119 -8.53 26.02 -8.27
C LEU A 119 -9.32 27.16 -8.93
N SER A 120 -10.64 27.17 -8.76
CA SER A 120 -11.54 28.20 -9.31
C SER A 120 -12.41 28.82 -8.22
N ALA A 121 -11.80 29.28 -7.13
CA ALA A 121 -12.42 30.31 -6.31
C ALA A 121 -12.08 31.67 -6.94
N PRO A 122 -13.05 32.44 -7.46
CA PRO A 122 -12.77 33.77 -7.98
C PRO A 122 -12.36 34.69 -6.83
N GLU A 123 -11.21 35.35 -6.98
CA GLU A 123 -10.93 36.58 -6.25
C GLU A 123 -11.96 37.62 -6.68
N GLY A 124 -12.79 38.10 -5.75
CA GLY A 124 -13.68 39.22 -6.01
C GLY A 124 -14.81 39.40 -5.02
N GLN A 125 -14.53 40.10 -3.92
CA GLN A 125 -15.16 41.41 -3.61
C GLN A 125 -14.39 42.12 -2.50
#